data_AF-A0A2X3IJT7-F1
#
_entry.id   AF-A0A2X3IJT7-F1
#
_cell.length_a   1.000
_cell.length_b   1.000
_cell.length_c   1.000
_cell.angle_alpha   90.00
_cell.angle_beta   90.00
_cell.angle_gamma   90.00
#
_symmetry.space_group_name_H-M   'P 1'
#
loop_
_entity.id
_entity.type
_entity.pdbx_description
1 polymer ?
#
loop_
_entity_poly.entity_id
_entity_poly.type
_entity_poly.pdbx_seq_one_letter_code
_entity_poly.pdbx_strand_id
1 'polypeptide(L)'
;MLADVGHDVMCIDVDAKKVENLKKGEIPIFEPGLAPLVKKNYEEGRLQFSTNAEEGVNHGEMHYIAVGTPPDEDGSADLKYVDSRCAHHCAVYGFT
;
A
#
# COMPACT_ATOMS: atom_id res chain seq x y z
N MET A 1 -0.15 -12.51 -5.14
CA MET A 1 0.24 -11.53 -4.12
C MET A 1 1.73 -11.71 -3.83
N LEU A 2 2.54 -10.64 -3.74
CA LEU A 2 3.99 -10.75 -3.52
C LEU A 2 4.33 -11.47 -2.20
N ALA A 3 3.55 -11.25 -1.13
CA ALA A 3 3.79 -11.92 0.15
C ALA A 3 3.60 -13.45 0.09
N ASP A 4 2.71 -13.93 -0.79
CA ASP A 4 2.43 -15.37 -0.92
C ASP A 4 3.53 -16.12 -1.68
N VAL A 5 4.31 -15.41 -2.50
CA VAL A 5 5.51 -15.96 -3.17
C VAL A 5 6.79 -15.75 -2.35
N GLY A 6 6.66 -15.27 -1.10
CA GLY A 6 7.75 -15.26 -0.11
C GLY A 6 8.38 -13.90 0.19
N HIS A 7 7.89 -12.80 -0.40
CA HIS A 7 8.39 -11.46 -0.06
C HIS A 7 7.86 -10.99 1.30
N ASP A 8 8.66 -10.21 2.03
CA ASP A 8 8.16 -9.39 3.14
C ASP A 8 7.54 -8.13 2.54
N VAL A 9 6.28 -7.85 2.86
CA VAL A 9 5.49 -6.81 2.22
C VAL A 9 4.81 -5.94 3.27
N MET A 10 5.02 -4.62 3.17
CA MET A 10 4.30 -3.63 3.95
C MET A 10 3.39 -2.79 3.06
N CYS A 11 2.09 -2.81 3.34
CA CYS A 11 1.11 -1.98 2.68
C CYS A 11 0.83 -0.72 3.49
N ILE A 12 1.05 0.45 2.87
CA ILE A 12 0.79 1.76 3.47
C ILE A 12 -0.45 2.39 2.85
N ASP A 13 -1.41 2.81 3.68
CA ASP A 13 -2.56 3.64 3.27
C ASP A 13 -2.77 4.76 4.29
N VAL A 14 -3.23 5.93 3.85
CA VAL A 14 -3.53 7.06 4.76
C VAL A 14 -4.86 6.89 5.50
N ASP A 15 -5.73 6.03 4.98
CA ASP A 15 -7.02 5.74 5.61
C ASP A 15 -6.83 4.68 6.71
N ALA A 16 -6.72 5.18 7.96
CA ALA A 16 -6.60 4.33 9.14
C ALA A 16 -7.75 3.31 9.27
N LYS A 17 -8.96 3.65 8.84
CA LYS A 17 -10.09 2.73 8.90
C LYS A 17 -9.90 1.57 7.92
N LYS A 18 -9.41 1.84 6.70
CA LYS A 18 -9.05 0.78 5.75
C LYS A 18 -7.95 -0.12 6.31
N VAL A 19 -6.90 0.46 6.87
CA VAL A 19 -5.79 -0.30 7.48
C VAL A 19 -6.30 -1.22 8.60
N GLU A 20 -7.12 -0.70 9.51
CA GLU A 20 -7.68 -1.51 10.60
C GLU A 20 -8.63 -2.61 10.11
N ASN A 21 -9.38 -2.35 9.05
CA ASN A 21 -10.22 -3.36 8.41
C ASN A 21 -9.35 -4.46 7.74
N LEU A 22 -8.30 -4.08 7.02
CA LEU A 22 -7.36 -5.01 6.38
C LEU A 22 -6.67 -5.91 7.42
N LYS A 23 -6.27 -5.37 8.57
CA LYS A 23 -5.71 -6.14 9.70
C LYS A 23 -6.70 -7.17 10.26
N LYS A 24 -8.01 -6.93 10.13
CA LYS A 24 -9.09 -7.88 10.51
C LYS A 24 -9.44 -8.86 9.39
N GLY A 25 -8.81 -8.74 8.22
CA GLY A 25 -9.14 -9.51 7.02
C GLY A 25 -10.40 -9.01 6.28
N GLU A 26 -10.90 -7.81 6.62
CA GLU A 26 -12.02 -7.17 5.92
C GLU A 26 -11.49 -6.44 4.68
N ILE A 27 -11.65 -7.07 3.51
CA ILE A 27 -11.17 -6.51 2.25
C ILE A 27 -12.25 -5.65 1.59
N PRO A 28 -11.94 -4.39 1.20
CA PRO A 28 -12.92 -3.45 0.65
C PRO A 28 -13.33 -3.75 -0.81
N ILE A 29 -12.70 -4.73 -1.45
CA ILE A 29 -12.99 -5.17 -2.82
C ILE A 29 -13.35 -6.65 -2.85
N PHE A 30 -14.28 -7.01 -3.73
CA PHE A 30 -14.64 -8.41 -3.94
C PHE A 30 -13.80 -8.98 -5.07
N GLU A 31 -12.76 -9.73 -4.71
CA GLU A 31 -11.94 -10.50 -5.64
C GLU A 31 -11.83 -11.95 -5.13
N PRO A 32 -12.30 -12.96 -5.89
CA PRO A 32 -12.26 -14.36 -5.47
C PRO A 32 -10.85 -14.82 -5.10
N GLY A 33 -10.67 -15.29 -3.87
CA GLY A 33 -9.38 -15.82 -3.37
C GLY A 33 -8.45 -14.79 -2.71
N LEU A 34 -8.75 -13.48 -2.79
CA LEU A 34 -7.89 -12.46 -2.18
C LEU A 34 -7.95 -12.46 -0.65
N ALA A 35 -9.15 -12.55 -0.07
CA ALA A 35 -9.37 -12.58 1.38
C ALA A 35 -8.56 -13.66 2.13
N PRO A 36 -8.62 -14.94 1.74
CA PRO A 36 -7.82 -15.97 2.41
C PRO A 36 -6.31 -15.77 2.23
N LEU A 37 -5.85 -15.26 1.07
CA LEU A 37 -4.43 -14.98 0.84
C LEU A 37 -3.89 -13.87 1.73
N VAL A 38 -4.63 -12.77 1.85
CA VAL A 38 -4.27 -11.64 2.73
C VAL A 38 -4.23 -12.08 4.18
N LYS A 39 -5.28 -12.80 4.64
CA LYS A 39 -5.35 -13.29 6.01
C LYS A 39 -4.17 -14.20 6.36
N LYS A 40 -3.90 -15.21 5.52
CA LYS A 40 -2.77 -16.13 5.70
C LYS A 40 -1.44 -15.39 5.83
N ASN A 41 -1.14 -14.48 4.90
CA ASN A 41 0.15 -13.79 4.90
C ASN A 41 0.28 -12.77 6.02
N TYR A 42 -0.83 -12.19 6.48
CA TYR A 42 -0.86 -11.33 7.67
C TYR A 42 -0.59 -12.14 8.94
N GLU A 43 -1.24 -13.30 9.11
CA GLU A 43 -1.02 -14.21 10.24
C GLU A 43 0.41 -14.79 10.27
N GLU A 44 0.98 -15.05 9.09
CA GLU A 44 2.38 -15.51 8.95
C GLU A 44 3.41 -14.37 9.06
N GLY A 45 2.97 -13.12 9.27
CA GLY A 45 3.84 -11.96 9.50
C GLY A 45 4.54 -11.41 8.26
N ARG A 46 4.37 -12.02 7.08
CA ARG A 46 4.96 -11.57 5.81
C ARG A 46 4.21 -10.42 5.15
N LEU A 47 2.98 -10.15 5.60
CA LEU A 47 2.20 -8.99 5.19
C LEU A 47 1.91 -8.13 6.41
N GLN A 48 2.24 -6.85 6.33
CA GLN A 48 1.94 -5.87 7.37
C GLN A 48 1.17 -4.69 6.78
N PHE A 49 0.38 -4.01 7.61
CA PHE A 49 -0.36 -2.82 7.23
C PHE A 49 -0.06 -1.68 8.20
N SER A 50 0.27 -0.51 7.68
CA SER A 50 0.53 0.69 8.48
C SER A 50 -0.04 1.94 7.81
N THR A 51 -0.23 2.99 8.59
CA THR A 51 -0.51 4.35 8.09
C THR A 51 0.74 5.22 8.09
N ASN A 52 1.84 4.73 8.67
CA ASN A 52 3.10 5.44 8.77
C ASN A 52 3.92 5.21 7.50
N ALA A 53 4.03 6.25 6.69
CA ALA A 53 4.81 6.16 5.45
C ALA A 53 6.31 5.97 5.71
N GLU A 54 6.88 6.53 6.79
CA GLU A 54 8.29 6.36 7.13
C GLU A 54 8.64 4.89 7.41
N GLU A 55 7.73 4.14 8.05
CA GLU A 55 7.89 2.68 8.24
C GLU A 55 7.94 1.94 6.91
N GLY A 56 7.02 2.22 5.99
CA GLY A 56 6.98 1.56 4.68
C GLY A 56 8.15 1.94 3.79
N VAL A 57 8.63 3.18 3.92
CA VAL A 57 9.82 3.68 3.24
C VAL A 57 11.05 2.93 3.74
N ASN A 58 11.27 2.84 5.06
CA ASN A 58 12.40 2.13 5.65
C ASN A 58 12.36 0.59 5.48
N HIS A 59 11.17 0.01 5.27
CA HIS A 59 10.98 -1.43 5.07
C HIS A 59 11.35 -1.90 3.66
N GLY A 60 10.91 -1.17 2.63
CA GLY A 60 10.99 -1.65 1.26
C GLY A 60 12.29 -1.28 0.55
N GLU A 61 12.95 -2.27 -0.07
CA GLU A 61 13.99 -2.00 -1.09
C GLU A 61 13.36 -1.52 -2.42
N MET A 62 12.09 -1.86 -2.64
CA MET A 62 11.31 -1.47 -3.81
C MET A 62 9.93 -0.99 -3.37
N HIS A 63 9.52 0.18 -3.86
CA HIS A 63 8.22 0.76 -3.55
C HIS A 63 7.31 0.73 -4.77
N TYR A 64 6.14 0.11 -4.61
CA TYR A 64 5.07 0.13 -5.60
C TYR A 64 4.05 1.20 -5.24
N ILE A 65 3.80 2.14 -6.17
CA ILE A 65 2.74 3.12 -6.02
C ILE A 65 1.50 2.60 -6.74
N ALA A 66 0.53 2.13 -5.95
CA ALA A 66 -0.75 1.59 -6.43
C ALA A 66 -1.94 2.47 -6.01
N VAL A 67 -1.75 3.80 -6.05
CA VAL A 67 -2.84 4.77 -5.79
C VAL A 67 -3.71 4.94 -7.03
N GLY A 68 -4.97 5.32 -6.83
CA GLY A 68 -5.87 5.62 -7.94
C GLY A 68 -5.49 6.92 -8.65
N THR A 69 -5.53 6.90 -9.98
CA THR A 69 -5.38 8.08 -10.86
C THR A 69 -6.71 8.29 -11.62
N PRO A 70 -7.76 8.80 -10.95
CA PRO A 70 -9.02 9.09 -11.63
C PRO A 70 -8.80 10.11 -12.76
N PRO A 71 -9.68 10.16 -13.77
CA PRO A 71 -9.57 11.16 -14.83
C PRO A 71 -9.92 12.57 -14.31
N ASP A 72 -9.21 13.58 -14.80
CA ASP A 72 -9.50 15.01 -14.64
C ASP A 72 -10.62 15.47 -15.60
N GLU A 73 -11.05 16.73 -15.45
CA GLU A 73 -12.16 17.32 -16.24
C GLU A 73 -11.91 17.28 -17.76
N ASP A 74 -10.66 17.30 -18.19
CA ASP A 74 -10.25 17.21 -19.60
C ASP A 74 -9.99 15.76 -20.07
N GLY A 75 -10.18 14.78 -19.18
CA GLY A 75 -9.94 13.36 -19.43
C GLY A 75 -8.48 12.91 -19.26
N SER A 76 -7.57 13.80 -18.89
CA SER A 76 -6.20 13.42 -18.49
C SER A 76 -6.20 12.69 -17.14
N ALA A 77 -5.09 12.07 -16.74
CA ALA A 77 -5.01 11.36 -15.46
C ALA A 77 -4.63 12.33 -14.33
N ASP A 78 -5.39 12.31 -13.23
CA ASP A 78 -5.05 13.04 -12.01
C ASP A 78 -3.88 12.35 -11.28
N LEU A 79 -2.71 12.97 -11.32
CA LEU A 79 -1.47 12.44 -10.76
C LEU A 79 -1.19 12.92 -9.33
N LYS A 80 -2.06 13.72 -8.71
CA LYS A 80 -1.77 14.36 -7.41
C LYS A 80 -1.39 13.35 -6.31
N TYR A 81 -1.99 12.17 -6.33
CA TYR A 81 -1.71 11.12 -5.37
C TYR A 81 -0.37 10.42 -5.64
N VAL A 82 0.03 10.30 -6.91
CA VAL A 82 1.33 9.74 -7.30
C VAL A 82 2.43 10.72 -6.90
N ASP A 83 2.30 11.98 -7.29
CA ASP A 83 3.27 13.03 -6.99
C ASP A 83 3.44 13.23 -5.48
N SER A 84 2.34 13.25 -4.73
CA SER A 84 2.40 13.35 -3.27
C SER A 84 3.15 12.17 -2.64
N ARG A 85 2.97 10.94 -3.13
CA ARG A 85 3.65 9.76 -2.59
C ARG A 85 5.13 9.71 -2.97
N CYS A 86 5.46 10.04 -4.22
CA CYS A 86 6.84 10.17 -4.67
C CYS A 86 7.58 11.27 -3.87
N ALA A 87 6.98 12.45 -3.75
CA ALA A 87 7.55 13.55 -3.00
C ALA A 87 7.75 13.21 -1.52
N HIS A 88 6.80 12.48 -0.91
CA HIS A 88 6.94 12.05 0.48
C HIS A 88 8.05 11.01 0.66
N HIS A 89 8.18 10.03 -0.24
CA HIS A 89 9.31 9.09 -0.24
C HIS A 89 10.66 9.82 -0.35
N CYS A 90 10.78 10.77 -1.30
CA CYS A 90 11.97 11.60 -1.43
C CYS A 90 12.22 12.48 -0.19
N ALA A 91 11.18 12.97 0.48
CA ALA A 91 11.31 13.77 1.69
C ALA A 91 11.77 12.95 2.91
N VAL A 92 11.33 11.69 3.03
CA VAL A 92 11.79 10.78 4.10
C VAL A 92 13.25 10.39 3.88
N TYR A 93 13.67 10.14 2.65
CA TYR A 93 15.06 9.78 2.36
C TYR A 93 16.03 10.95 2.22
N GLY A 94 15.53 12.17 1.95
CA GLY A 94 16.36 13.32 1.61
C GLY A 94 17.11 13.08 0.29
N PHE A 95 17.23 14.09 -0.56
CA PHE A 95 18.23 14.00 -1.62
C PHE A 95 19.62 14.05 -0.97
N THR A 96 20.28 12.90 -0.82
CA THR A 96 21.75 12.76 -0.79
C THR A 96 22.21 12.02 -2.03
#